data_AF-A0A1S3IEI9-F1
#
_entry.id   AF-A0A1S3IEI9-F1
#
_cell.length_a   1.000
_cell.length_b   1.000
_cell.length_c   1.000
_cell.angle_alpha   90.00
_cell.angle_beta   90.00
_cell.angle_gamma   90.00
#
_symmetry.space_group_name_H-M   'P 1'
#
loop_
_entity.id
_entity.type
_entity.pdbx_description
1 polymer ?
#
loop_
_entity_poly.entity_id
_entity_poly.type
_entity_poly.pdbx_seq_one_letter_code
_entity_poly.pdbx_strand_id
1 'polypeptide(L)'
;MKQAKIQKERGAVLVEKATEPPTKKLRSSSPAFTGSGHLWPDICVICKKKEKWITVRNNRERDRLMQAETVTAGNLTKSAELKNDESVLVHIRGKDCIAIKLKYHRKCFNTYTRHAGDKKMPAKPVKYQNSYKAFCNFVVKKRLIRRMELLQMSQLTSLFKAEIEKHADGDTSDIRNDKLKRWLMRDFPQLIFRKIQGNRSESVFVKELQPTDHLKHQKGSSGTSGSKSKGEAISTPQRRTAERNGGKLVSLFQAGMILKSCLKDTPDMTTPWHSFSCECTNAAAKEFIPNELYNLLSWAISASEEPTLDNLSLPEEVHTRLLSICQDIVHLASKGRKSTPKSLVQKDT
;
A
#
# COMPACT_ATOMS: atom_id res chain seq x y z
N MET A 1 35.07 -61.49 -79.58
CA MET A 1 34.11 -62.33 -80.35
C MET A 1 32.71 -62.17 -79.75
N LYS A 2 31.67 -62.67 -80.45
CA LYS A 2 30.32 -63.14 -80.00
C LYS A 2 29.97 -62.97 -78.50
N GLN A 3 28.77 -62.55 -78.05
CA GLN A 3 27.46 -62.09 -78.59
C GLN A 3 26.81 -61.23 -77.47
N ALA A 4 25.97 -60.18 -77.61
CA ALA A 4 25.02 -59.70 -78.62
C ALA A 4 23.56 -60.24 -78.51
N LYS A 5 22.64 -59.41 -77.95
CA LYS A 5 21.21 -59.19 -78.36
C LYS A 5 20.57 -58.04 -77.52
N ILE A 6 20.05 -56.95 -78.11
CA ILE A 6 18.66 -56.69 -78.66
C ILE A 6 17.63 -56.37 -77.52
N GLN A 7 16.63 -55.47 -77.60
CA GLN A 7 15.88 -54.69 -78.64
C GLN A 7 15.75 -53.20 -78.14
N LYS A 8 15.43 -52.09 -78.85
CA LYS A 8 14.71 -51.72 -80.10
C LYS A 8 13.15 -51.73 -79.96
N GLU A 9 12.31 -50.71 -80.24
CA GLU A 9 12.45 -49.29 -80.69
C GLU A 9 11.16 -48.45 -80.40
N ARG A 10 11.27 -47.09 -80.48
CA ARG A 10 10.25 -46.08 -80.89
C ARG A 10 8.99 -45.81 -80.02
N GLY A 11 8.48 -44.56 -80.14
CA GLY A 11 7.16 -44.15 -79.67
C GLY A 11 6.98 -42.64 -79.48
N ALA A 12 6.79 -41.88 -80.57
CA ALA A 12 6.48 -40.45 -80.51
C ALA A 12 5.01 -40.19 -80.90
N VAL A 13 4.28 -39.39 -80.11
CA VAL A 13 2.94 -38.90 -80.44
C VAL A 13 2.86 -37.42 -80.07
N LEU A 14 2.49 -36.60 -81.04
CA LEU A 14 2.17 -35.18 -80.91
C LEU A 14 0.69 -35.02 -81.30
N VAL A 15 -0.12 -34.41 -80.44
CA VAL A 15 -1.50 -33.99 -80.74
C VAL A 15 -1.68 -32.57 -80.18
N GLU A 16 -2.50 -31.76 -80.85
CA GLU A 16 -2.39 -30.31 -80.80
C GLU A 16 -3.26 -29.58 -79.76
N LYS A 17 -2.93 -28.29 -79.65
CA LYS A 17 -3.58 -27.17 -78.95
C LYS A 17 -5.11 -27.24 -78.82
N ALA A 18 -5.58 -26.74 -77.68
CA ALA A 18 -6.71 -25.80 -77.65
C ALA A 18 -6.25 -24.51 -76.96
N THR A 19 -6.79 -23.35 -77.36
CA THR A 19 -6.42 -22.02 -76.82
C THR A 19 -7.66 -21.21 -76.50
N GLU A 20 -7.82 -20.79 -75.24
CA GLU A 20 -8.87 -19.87 -74.80
C GLU A 20 -8.31 -18.77 -73.85
N PRO A 21 -8.97 -17.59 -73.77
CA PRO A 21 -8.37 -16.34 -73.29
C PRO A 21 -8.39 -16.14 -71.75
N PRO A 22 -7.59 -15.20 -71.21
CA PRO A 22 -7.30 -15.14 -69.78
C PRO A 22 -8.43 -14.54 -68.93
N THR A 23 -9.01 -15.36 -68.04
CA THR A 23 -9.84 -14.86 -66.94
C THR A 23 -8.97 -14.16 -65.89
N LYS A 24 -9.20 -12.85 -65.68
CA LYS A 24 -8.45 -12.01 -64.75
C LYS A 24 -8.66 -12.45 -63.29
N LYS A 25 -7.78 -13.30 -62.75
CA LYS A 25 -7.69 -13.54 -61.29
C LYS A 25 -6.75 -12.52 -60.65
N LEU A 26 -7.23 -11.89 -59.57
CA LEU A 26 -6.58 -10.77 -58.90
C LEU A 26 -5.18 -11.13 -58.40
N ARG A 27 -4.17 -10.31 -58.72
CA ARG A 27 -2.85 -10.37 -58.09
C ARG A 27 -2.94 -9.78 -56.68
N SER A 28 -3.38 -10.58 -55.71
CA SER A 28 -3.12 -10.30 -54.30
C SER A 28 -1.63 -10.47 -54.03
N SER A 29 -0.87 -9.37 -54.08
CA SER A 29 0.57 -9.35 -53.82
C SER A 29 0.87 -9.52 -52.33
N SER A 30 0.70 -10.73 -51.81
CA SER A 30 1.23 -11.12 -50.51
C SER A 30 2.76 -11.03 -50.53
N PRO A 31 3.40 -10.29 -49.61
CA PRO A 31 4.86 -10.23 -49.56
C PRO A 31 5.43 -11.61 -49.23
N ALA A 32 6.53 -11.97 -49.88
CA ALA A 32 7.18 -13.27 -49.66
C ALA A 32 7.68 -13.38 -48.21
N PHE A 33 7.04 -14.25 -47.42
CA PHE A 33 7.41 -14.45 -46.02
C PHE A 33 8.68 -15.31 -45.92
N THR A 34 9.84 -14.67 -46.06
CA THR A 34 11.16 -15.27 -45.80
C THR A 34 11.40 -15.41 -44.30
N GLY A 35 10.58 -16.22 -43.62
CA GLY A 35 10.67 -16.51 -42.20
C GLY A 35 11.02 -17.97 -41.95
N SER A 36 12.08 -18.22 -41.18
CA SER A 36 12.39 -19.56 -40.68
C SER A 36 11.27 -20.08 -39.79
N GLY A 37 10.96 -21.38 -39.90
CA GLY A 37 9.71 -21.98 -39.42
C GLY A 37 9.55 -22.01 -37.90
N HIS A 38 9.18 -20.88 -37.29
CA HIS A 38 8.82 -20.74 -35.89
C HIS A 38 7.46 -20.05 -35.78
N LEU A 39 6.42 -20.83 -35.46
CA LEU A 39 5.01 -20.39 -35.40
C LEU A 39 4.68 -19.45 -34.22
N TRP A 40 5.67 -19.12 -33.37
CA TRP A 40 5.50 -18.34 -32.14
C TRP A 40 6.46 -17.14 -32.11
N PRO A 41 5.96 -15.92 -31.82
CA PRO A 41 6.77 -14.71 -31.82
C PRO A 41 7.69 -14.59 -30.59
N ASP A 42 8.85 -13.97 -30.81
CA ASP A 42 9.86 -13.68 -29.76
C ASP A 42 9.43 -12.52 -28.83
N ILE A 43 8.39 -12.77 -28.03
CA ILE A 43 7.82 -11.84 -27.06
C ILE A 43 7.62 -12.49 -25.68
N CYS A 44 7.58 -11.67 -24.64
CA CYS A 44 7.22 -12.10 -23.30
C CYS A 44 5.70 -12.26 -23.17
N VAL A 45 5.21 -13.48 -22.90
CA VAL A 45 3.75 -13.77 -22.77
C VAL A 45 3.04 -12.86 -21.75
N ILE A 46 3.73 -12.52 -20.64
CA ILE A 46 3.16 -11.71 -19.54
C ILE A 46 2.99 -10.24 -19.91
N CYS A 47 3.94 -9.63 -20.64
CA CYS A 47 3.91 -8.17 -20.92
C CYS A 47 3.75 -7.83 -22.41
N LYS A 48 3.65 -8.83 -23.27
CA LYS A 48 3.42 -8.76 -24.73
C LYS A 48 4.45 -7.91 -25.48
N LYS A 49 5.68 -7.82 -24.95
CA LYS A 49 6.81 -7.07 -25.51
C LYS A 49 8.03 -7.96 -25.75
N LYS A 50 8.77 -7.69 -26.83
CA LYS A 50 10.06 -8.33 -27.15
C LYS A 50 11.15 -7.87 -26.19
N GLU A 51 11.40 -6.56 -26.16
CA GLU A 51 12.33 -5.94 -25.21
C GLU A 51 11.64 -5.35 -23.98
N LYS A 52 12.40 -5.25 -22.89
CA LYS A 52 12.03 -4.52 -21.68
C LYS A 52 13.29 -4.00 -21.02
N TRP A 53 13.31 -2.72 -20.68
CA TRP A 53 14.45 -2.06 -20.03
C TRP A 53 14.18 -1.90 -18.54
N ILE A 54 15.22 -2.07 -17.73
CA ILE A 54 15.15 -2.13 -16.26
C ILE A 54 16.33 -1.39 -15.64
N THR A 55 16.07 -0.62 -14.58
CA THR A 55 17.17 -0.05 -13.78
C THR A 55 17.71 -1.09 -12.81
N VAL A 56 19.04 -1.19 -12.71
CA VAL A 56 19.79 -2.03 -11.76
C VAL A 56 21.01 -1.23 -11.33
N ARG A 57 21.14 -0.94 -10.02
CA ARG A 57 22.26 -0.17 -9.45
C ARG A 57 22.53 1.14 -10.23
N ASN A 58 21.47 1.93 -10.46
CA ASN A 58 21.40 3.16 -11.27
C ASN A 58 21.68 3.02 -12.79
N ASN A 59 22.28 1.92 -13.26
CA ASN A 59 22.44 1.65 -14.70
C ASN A 59 21.16 1.07 -15.33
N ARG A 60 21.01 1.23 -16.65
CA ARG A 60 19.82 0.81 -17.42
C ARG A 60 20.16 -0.40 -18.30
N GLU A 61 19.64 -1.56 -17.91
CA GLU A 61 19.92 -2.86 -18.53
C GLU A 61 18.70 -3.41 -19.30
N ARG A 62 18.89 -4.37 -20.22
CA ARG A 62 17.79 -5.13 -20.84
C ARG A 62 17.42 -6.33 -19.94
N ASP A 63 16.14 -6.45 -19.59
CA ASP A 63 15.57 -7.57 -18.83
C ASP A 63 15.58 -8.82 -19.73
N ARG A 64 16.40 -9.82 -19.40
CA ARG A 64 16.60 -11.00 -20.26
C ARG A 64 15.27 -11.71 -20.54
N LEU A 65 14.94 -11.87 -21.82
CA LEU A 65 13.90 -12.76 -22.29
C LEU A 65 14.41 -14.21 -22.15
N MET A 66 13.69 -15.04 -21.41
CA MET A 66 14.01 -16.43 -21.10
C MET A 66 12.92 -17.33 -21.67
N GLN A 67 13.27 -18.57 -22.03
CA GLN A 67 12.29 -19.58 -22.44
C GLN A 67 11.77 -20.34 -21.21
N ALA A 68 10.57 -20.92 -21.30
CA ALA A 68 10.03 -21.82 -20.29
C ALA A 68 10.87 -23.10 -20.20
N GLU A 69 11.29 -23.44 -18.98
CA GLU A 69 12.13 -24.60 -18.65
C GLU A 69 11.30 -25.87 -18.35
N THR A 70 9.96 -25.78 -18.36
CA THR A 70 9.04 -26.85 -17.97
C THR A 70 7.85 -26.92 -18.92
N VAL A 71 7.42 -28.15 -19.26
CA VAL A 71 6.31 -28.45 -20.19
C VAL A 71 5.03 -27.71 -19.81
N THR A 72 4.74 -27.60 -18.52
CA THR A 72 3.53 -26.95 -17.99
C THR A 72 3.76 -25.53 -17.46
N ALA A 73 4.90 -24.90 -17.78
CA ALA A 73 5.35 -23.59 -17.27
C ALA A 73 5.39 -23.43 -15.72
N GLY A 74 5.19 -24.51 -14.96
CA GLY A 74 5.35 -24.59 -13.52
C GLY A 74 4.54 -23.55 -12.74
N ASN A 75 5.22 -22.62 -12.08
CA ASN A 75 4.57 -21.59 -11.26
C ASN A 75 3.80 -20.55 -12.08
N LEU A 76 4.09 -20.39 -13.39
CA LEU A 76 3.42 -19.40 -14.24
C LEU A 76 1.93 -19.71 -14.38
N THR A 77 1.61 -20.99 -14.61
CA THR A 77 0.25 -21.53 -14.76
C THR A 77 -0.55 -21.31 -13.49
N LYS A 78 -0.05 -21.82 -12.35
CA LYS A 78 -0.67 -21.64 -11.02
C LYS A 78 -0.94 -20.17 -10.69
N SER A 79 0.00 -19.29 -11.03
CA SER A 79 -0.13 -17.84 -10.77
C SER A 79 -1.07 -17.13 -11.74
N ALA A 80 -1.29 -17.68 -12.94
CA ALA A 80 -2.26 -17.16 -13.90
C ALA A 80 -3.68 -17.64 -13.56
N GLU A 81 -3.83 -18.89 -13.13
CA GLU A 81 -5.08 -19.47 -12.60
C GLU A 81 -5.55 -18.70 -11.36
N LEU A 82 -4.67 -18.50 -10.37
CA LEU A 82 -4.94 -17.70 -9.17
C LEU A 82 -5.23 -16.20 -9.44
N LYS A 83 -5.10 -15.74 -10.69
CA LYS A 83 -5.42 -14.38 -11.14
C LYS A 83 -6.57 -14.31 -12.15
N ASN A 84 -7.05 -15.46 -12.63
CA ASN A 84 -7.95 -15.56 -13.79
C ASN A 84 -7.47 -14.73 -15.02
N ASP A 85 -6.15 -14.68 -15.25
CA ASP A 85 -5.57 -13.96 -16.41
C ASP A 85 -5.66 -14.83 -17.67
N GLU A 86 -6.85 -14.85 -18.27
CA GLU A 86 -7.12 -15.61 -19.50
C GLU A 86 -6.17 -15.24 -20.65
N SER A 87 -5.63 -14.02 -20.65
CA SER A 87 -4.69 -13.56 -21.67
C SER A 87 -3.33 -14.28 -21.60
N VAL A 88 -2.94 -14.76 -20.42
CA VAL A 88 -1.77 -15.65 -20.23
C VAL A 88 -2.19 -17.12 -20.32
N LEU A 89 -3.35 -17.50 -19.77
CA LEU A 89 -3.82 -18.89 -19.72
C LEU A 89 -4.06 -19.49 -21.12
N VAL A 90 -4.60 -18.73 -22.07
CA VAL A 90 -4.78 -19.15 -23.48
C VAL A 90 -3.47 -19.61 -24.14
N HIS A 91 -2.33 -19.12 -23.68
CA HIS A 91 -1.01 -19.47 -24.21
C HIS A 91 -0.36 -20.69 -23.52
N ILE A 92 -0.95 -21.19 -22.43
CA ILE A 92 -0.31 -22.14 -21.50
C ILE A 92 -1.18 -23.38 -21.20
N ARG A 93 -2.50 -23.21 -21.00
CA ARG A 93 -3.42 -24.32 -20.71
C ARG A 93 -3.37 -25.36 -21.83
N GLY A 94 -3.10 -26.61 -21.46
CA GLY A 94 -3.07 -27.76 -22.38
C GLY A 94 -1.96 -27.75 -23.42
N LYS A 95 -0.93 -26.90 -23.29
CA LYS A 95 0.14 -26.73 -24.29
C LYS A 95 1.51 -27.02 -23.69
N ASP A 96 2.35 -27.77 -24.42
CA ASP A 96 3.76 -27.92 -24.06
C ASP A 96 4.50 -26.59 -24.28
N CYS A 97 4.81 -25.94 -23.17
CA CYS A 97 5.46 -24.64 -23.09
C CYS A 97 6.93 -24.68 -23.56
N ILE A 98 7.57 -25.85 -23.58
CA ILE A 98 8.91 -26.05 -24.16
C ILE A 98 8.79 -26.16 -25.69
N ALA A 99 7.88 -26.99 -26.19
CA ALA A 99 7.69 -27.20 -27.64
C ALA A 99 7.25 -25.94 -28.38
N ILE A 100 6.32 -25.15 -27.80
CA ILE A 100 5.93 -23.83 -28.34
C ILE A 100 6.98 -22.73 -28.12
N LYS A 101 8.12 -23.06 -27.49
CA LYS A 101 9.19 -22.12 -27.10
C LYS A 101 8.69 -20.89 -26.34
N LEU A 102 7.77 -21.09 -25.39
CA LEU A 102 7.13 -20.00 -24.63
C LEU A 102 8.19 -19.11 -23.95
N LYS A 103 8.09 -17.79 -24.10
CA LYS A 103 9.08 -16.83 -23.60
C LYS A 103 8.51 -15.83 -22.58
N TYR A 104 9.34 -15.40 -21.63
CA TYR A 104 9.03 -14.36 -20.63
C TYR A 104 10.29 -13.63 -20.15
N HIS A 105 10.18 -12.34 -19.80
CA HIS A 105 11.30 -11.61 -19.16
C HIS A 105 11.48 -12.05 -17.71
N ARG A 106 12.73 -12.13 -17.23
CA ARG A 106 13.03 -12.59 -15.86
C ARG A 106 12.30 -11.80 -14.77
N LYS A 107 12.29 -10.45 -14.81
CA LYS A 107 11.49 -9.69 -13.83
C LYS A 107 9.98 -9.76 -14.09
N CYS A 108 9.51 -10.04 -15.31
CA CYS A 108 8.09 -10.29 -15.55
C CYS A 108 7.63 -11.57 -14.84
N PHE A 109 8.32 -12.70 -15.07
CA PHE A 109 8.03 -13.96 -14.40
C PHE A 109 8.12 -13.81 -12.88
N ASN A 110 9.18 -13.22 -12.34
CA ASN A 110 9.34 -13.04 -10.89
C ASN A 110 8.25 -12.18 -10.26
N THR A 111 7.83 -11.08 -10.89
CA THR A 111 6.73 -10.24 -10.37
C THR A 111 5.37 -10.92 -10.53
N TYR A 112 5.19 -11.71 -11.59
CA TYR A 112 3.93 -12.38 -11.89
C TYR A 112 3.70 -13.62 -11.03
N THR A 113 4.74 -14.43 -10.76
CA THR A 113 4.66 -15.65 -9.96
C THR A 113 4.89 -15.43 -8.46
N ARG A 114 5.28 -14.22 -8.06
CA ARG A 114 5.25 -13.79 -6.66
C ARG A 114 3.81 -13.58 -6.20
N HIS A 115 3.17 -14.66 -5.78
CA HIS A 115 1.86 -14.65 -5.13
C HIS A 115 1.81 -13.56 -4.03
N ALA A 116 0.89 -12.60 -4.17
CA ALA A 116 0.71 -11.52 -3.20
C ALA A 116 0.23 -12.02 -1.81
N GLY A 117 -0.19 -13.30 -1.74
CA GLY A 117 -0.77 -13.97 -0.59
C GLY A 117 0.14 -14.94 0.18
N ASP A 118 1.39 -15.24 -0.25
CA ASP A 118 2.30 -16.10 0.55
C ASP A 118 2.92 -15.35 1.75
N LYS A 119 2.06 -14.60 2.45
CA LYS A 119 2.26 -14.14 3.82
C LYS A 119 2.07 -15.34 4.74
N LYS A 120 2.99 -16.31 4.71
CA LYS A 120 3.10 -17.30 5.80
C LYS A 120 3.11 -16.51 7.10
N MET A 121 2.10 -16.74 7.95
CA MET A 121 1.97 -16.03 9.23
C MET A 121 3.32 -16.13 9.93
N PRO A 122 3.91 -15.01 10.35
CA PRO A 122 5.30 -14.99 10.79
C PRO A 122 5.44 -15.98 11.93
N ALA A 123 6.34 -16.96 11.81
CA ALA A 123 6.49 -18.00 12.82
C ALA A 123 6.79 -17.36 14.20
N LYS A 124 6.36 -18.01 15.29
CA LYS A 124 6.71 -17.57 16.65
C LYS A 124 8.24 -17.52 16.78
N PRO A 125 8.83 -16.48 17.42
CA PRO A 125 10.27 -16.42 17.63
C PRO A 125 10.70 -17.51 18.62
N VAL A 126 11.03 -18.71 18.10
CA VAL A 126 11.48 -19.84 18.93
C VAL A 126 12.78 -19.50 19.66
N LYS A 127 13.74 -18.87 18.95
CA LYS A 127 15.03 -18.43 19.52
C LYS A 127 14.90 -17.39 20.64
N TYR A 128 13.92 -16.47 20.53
CA TYR A 128 13.78 -15.31 21.43
C TYR A 128 12.52 -15.39 22.30
N GLN A 129 12.09 -16.60 22.66
CA GLN A 129 10.74 -16.81 23.19
C GLN A 129 10.56 -16.21 24.59
N ASN A 130 11.62 -16.05 25.39
CA ASN A 130 11.53 -15.53 26.75
C ASN A 130 11.57 -14.01 26.75
N SER A 131 12.56 -13.42 26.06
CA SER A 131 12.61 -11.98 25.83
C SER A 131 11.37 -11.45 25.14
N TYR A 132 10.81 -12.19 24.19
CA TYR A 132 9.59 -11.76 23.51
C TYR A 132 8.38 -11.78 24.44
N LYS A 133 8.23 -12.77 25.35
CA LYS A 133 7.20 -12.75 26.41
C LYS A 133 7.39 -11.56 27.35
N ALA A 134 8.61 -11.32 27.82
CA ALA A 134 8.95 -10.21 28.72
C ALA A 134 8.63 -8.85 28.09
N PHE A 135 9.15 -8.60 26.88
CA PHE A 135 8.87 -7.41 26.07
C PHE A 135 7.37 -7.22 25.80
N CYS A 136 6.65 -8.28 25.45
CA CYS A 136 5.19 -8.21 25.24
C CYS A 136 4.44 -7.81 26.52
N ASN A 137 4.88 -8.26 27.70
CA ASN A 137 4.23 -7.90 28.96
C ASN A 137 4.63 -6.48 29.43
N PHE A 138 5.91 -6.14 29.41
CA PHE A 138 6.41 -4.87 29.96
C PHE A 138 6.33 -3.68 29.00
N VAL A 139 6.52 -3.89 27.69
CA VAL A 139 6.44 -2.81 26.69
C VAL A 139 5.06 -2.79 26.03
N VAL A 140 4.62 -3.89 25.43
CA VAL A 140 3.35 -3.86 24.66
C VAL A 140 2.13 -3.71 25.57
N LYS A 141 1.90 -4.65 26.50
CA LYS A 141 0.73 -4.59 27.39
C LYS A 141 0.76 -3.41 28.36
N LYS A 142 1.90 -3.11 28.97
CA LYS A 142 1.98 -2.07 30.02
C LYS A 142 2.19 -0.65 29.49
N ARG A 143 2.88 -0.45 28.35
CA ARG A 143 3.14 0.89 27.79
C ARG A 143 2.23 1.23 26.60
N LEU A 144 2.25 0.41 25.54
CA LEU A 144 1.41 0.67 24.35
C LEU A 144 -0.09 0.54 24.67
N ILE A 145 -0.50 -0.51 25.39
CA ILE A 145 -1.92 -0.78 25.68
C ILE A 145 -2.38 -0.05 26.94
N ARG A 146 -1.86 -0.37 28.13
CA ARG A 146 -2.40 0.18 29.40
C ARG A 146 -2.19 1.69 29.61
N ARG A 147 -1.17 2.29 28.99
CA ARG A 147 -0.85 3.73 29.13
C ARG A 147 -1.10 4.54 27.85
N MET A 148 -1.45 3.89 26.74
CA MET A 148 -1.58 4.51 25.43
C MET A 148 -0.32 5.33 25.05
N GLU A 149 0.89 4.82 25.34
CA GLU A 149 2.13 5.49 24.94
C GLU A 149 2.33 5.35 23.42
N LEU A 150 2.56 6.47 22.71
CA LEU A 150 2.96 6.46 21.29
C LEU A 150 4.47 6.23 21.20
N LEU A 151 4.89 5.11 20.61
CA LEU A 151 6.31 4.74 20.45
C LEU A 151 6.67 4.52 18.98
N GLN A 152 7.93 4.78 18.62
CA GLN A 152 8.44 4.51 17.26
C GLN A 152 8.89 3.05 17.10
N MET A 153 8.77 2.51 15.89
CA MET A 153 9.27 1.16 15.57
C MET A 153 10.77 0.97 15.83
N SER A 154 11.59 2.02 15.66
CA SER A 154 13.00 2.00 16.06
C SER A 154 13.18 1.85 17.58
N GLN A 155 12.40 2.59 18.37
CA GLN A 155 12.42 2.52 19.84
C GLN A 155 11.94 1.15 20.34
N LEU A 156 10.84 0.62 19.78
CA LEU A 156 10.36 -0.73 20.09
C LEU A 156 11.39 -1.81 19.76
N THR A 157 12.09 -1.67 18.63
CA THR A 157 13.14 -2.63 18.23
C THR A 157 14.37 -2.52 19.15
N SER A 158 14.79 -1.31 19.52
CA SER A 158 15.86 -1.09 20.50
C SER A 158 15.52 -1.66 21.89
N LEU A 159 14.29 -1.41 22.38
CA LEU A 159 13.80 -1.98 23.64
C LEU A 159 13.74 -3.52 23.61
N PHE A 160 13.37 -4.12 22.47
CA PHE A 160 13.35 -5.57 22.32
C PHE A 160 14.76 -6.18 22.27
N LYS A 161 15.74 -5.49 21.66
CA LYS A 161 17.15 -5.92 21.70
C LYS A 161 17.72 -5.92 23.13
N ALA A 162 17.48 -4.85 23.88
CA ALA A 162 17.86 -4.77 25.30
C ALA A 162 17.18 -5.87 26.16
N GLU A 163 15.97 -6.30 25.81
CA GLU A 163 15.29 -7.42 26.49
C GLU A 163 15.87 -8.80 26.12
N ILE A 164 16.59 -8.91 25.00
CA ILE A 164 17.34 -10.11 24.59
C ILE A 164 18.67 -10.18 25.32
N GLU A 165 19.38 -9.06 25.40
CA GLU A 165 20.65 -8.93 26.13
C GLU A 165 20.47 -9.30 27.62
N LYS A 166 19.37 -8.88 28.27
CA LYS A 166 19.05 -9.24 29.67
C LYS A 166 18.78 -10.73 29.91
N HIS A 167 18.18 -11.43 28.95
CA HIS A 167 17.75 -12.83 29.10
C HIS A 167 18.73 -13.83 28.48
N ALA A 168 19.79 -13.35 27.82
CA ALA A 168 20.73 -14.15 27.05
C ALA A 168 20.09 -15.00 25.92
N ASP A 169 18.94 -14.59 25.37
CA ASP A 169 18.23 -15.21 24.23
C ASP A 169 19.02 -15.11 22.87
N GLY A 170 20.33 -14.78 22.93
CA GLY A 170 21.30 -14.82 21.82
C GLY A 170 21.45 -13.54 20.99
N ASP A 171 22.27 -13.60 19.93
CA ASP A 171 22.57 -12.43 19.07
C ASP A 171 21.32 -11.71 18.53
N THR A 172 21.37 -10.37 18.53
CA THR A 172 20.29 -9.47 18.12
C THR A 172 20.38 -9.00 16.65
N SER A 173 21.43 -9.35 15.91
CA SER A 173 21.72 -8.80 14.57
C SER A 173 20.66 -9.13 13.51
N ASP A 174 20.01 -10.29 13.63
CA ASP A 174 18.87 -10.74 12.81
C ASP A 174 17.58 -9.90 13.00
N ILE A 175 17.49 -9.09 14.06
CA ILE A 175 16.28 -8.38 14.42
C ILE A 175 16.23 -7.00 13.76
N ARG A 176 15.31 -6.87 12.79
CA ARG A 176 14.95 -5.63 12.09
C ARG A 176 13.51 -5.22 12.40
N ASN A 177 13.20 -3.93 12.26
CA ASN A 177 11.86 -3.37 12.47
C ASN A 177 10.75 -4.21 11.81
N ASP A 178 10.92 -4.61 10.54
CA ASP A 178 9.90 -5.38 9.79
C ASP A 178 9.68 -6.80 10.32
N LYS A 179 10.64 -7.35 11.08
CA LYS A 179 10.53 -8.67 11.73
C LYS A 179 9.70 -8.55 13.00
N LEU A 180 10.05 -7.58 13.87
CA LEU A 180 9.30 -7.29 15.09
C LEU A 180 7.88 -6.80 14.80
N LYS A 181 7.69 -5.90 13.84
CA LYS A 181 6.37 -5.42 13.38
C LYS A 181 5.47 -6.59 12.98
N ARG A 182 5.99 -7.56 12.21
CA ARG A 182 5.21 -8.73 11.79
C ARG A 182 4.77 -9.60 12.97
N TRP A 183 5.62 -9.83 13.97
CA TRP A 183 5.23 -10.53 15.19
C TRP A 183 4.17 -9.75 15.98
N LEU A 184 4.36 -8.44 16.16
CA LEU A 184 3.40 -7.58 16.88
C LEU A 184 2.04 -7.48 16.17
N MET A 185 2.00 -7.36 14.84
CA MET A 185 0.75 -7.36 14.07
C MET A 185 -0.01 -8.69 14.16
N ARG A 186 0.68 -9.81 14.41
CA ARG A 186 0.06 -11.13 14.60
C ARG A 186 -0.53 -11.29 16.01
N ASP A 187 0.22 -10.85 17.03
CA ASP A 187 -0.14 -11.08 18.45
C ASP A 187 -0.99 -9.95 19.05
N PHE A 188 -0.99 -8.76 18.45
CA PHE A 188 -1.70 -7.57 18.91
C PHE A 188 -2.36 -6.83 17.73
N PRO A 189 -3.45 -7.38 17.15
CA PRO A 189 -4.14 -6.78 16.00
C PRO A 189 -4.74 -5.39 16.28
N GLN A 190 -4.85 -4.97 17.55
CA GLN A 190 -5.23 -3.61 17.93
C GLN A 190 -4.14 -2.55 17.76
N LEU A 191 -2.89 -2.93 17.42
CA LEU A 191 -1.81 -1.97 17.17
C LEU A 191 -1.87 -1.40 15.75
N ILE A 192 -1.97 -0.07 15.65
CA ILE A 192 -1.84 0.68 14.40
C ILE A 192 -0.37 1.07 14.21
N PHE A 193 0.15 0.84 13.01
CA PHE A 193 1.50 1.22 12.58
C PHE A 193 1.37 2.23 11.44
N ARG A 194 1.70 3.51 11.68
CA ARG A 194 1.51 4.59 10.68
C ARG A 194 2.79 5.40 10.47
N LYS A 195 3.17 5.64 9.21
CA LYS A 195 4.26 6.54 8.84
C LYS A 195 3.72 7.95 8.61
N ILE A 196 4.23 8.92 9.37
CA ILE A 196 3.64 10.28 9.43
C ILE A 196 4.22 11.19 8.34
N GLN A 197 5.55 11.23 8.19
CA GLN A 197 6.30 11.84 7.08
C GLN A 197 7.81 11.57 7.21
N GLY A 198 8.56 11.77 6.11
CA GLY A 198 10.04 11.79 6.10
C GLY A 198 10.73 10.44 6.30
N ASN A 199 12.03 10.48 6.65
CA ASN A 199 12.87 9.31 6.90
C ASN A 199 12.79 8.76 8.34
N ARG A 200 11.73 9.10 9.09
CA ARG A 200 11.49 8.56 10.43
C ARG A 200 10.82 7.19 10.36
N SER A 201 11.05 6.36 11.38
CA SER A 201 10.39 5.06 11.50
C SER A 201 8.90 5.23 11.85
N GLU A 202 8.11 4.18 11.64
CA GLU A 202 6.65 4.23 11.88
C GLU A 202 6.32 4.45 13.35
N SER A 203 5.28 5.24 13.61
CA SER A 203 4.68 5.37 14.94
C SER A 203 3.71 4.22 15.19
N VAL A 204 3.75 3.70 16.41
CA VAL A 204 2.94 2.59 16.90
C VAL A 204 2.13 3.07 18.09
N PHE A 205 0.82 2.85 18.01
CA PHE A 205 -0.17 3.18 19.03
C PHE A 205 -1.34 2.20 18.94
N VAL A 206 -2.19 2.17 19.95
CA VAL A 206 -3.38 1.30 19.97
C VAL A 206 -4.55 2.01 19.29
N LYS A 207 -5.31 1.29 18.45
CA LYS A 207 -6.63 1.72 18.02
C LYS A 207 -7.52 1.78 19.26
N GLU A 208 -8.08 2.95 19.56
CA GLU A 208 -9.06 3.09 20.63
C GLU A 208 -10.27 2.20 20.32
N LEU A 209 -10.43 1.13 21.11
CA LEU A 209 -11.61 0.28 21.10
C LEU A 209 -12.64 0.93 22.01
N GLN A 210 -13.88 1.03 21.54
CA GLN A 210 -14.97 1.54 22.36
C GLN A 210 -15.17 0.62 23.58
N PRO A 211 -15.52 1.14 24.78
CA PRO A 211 -15.51 0.36 26.02
C PRO A 211 -16.45 -0.86 26.08
N THR A 212 -17.32 -1.03 25.09
CA THR A 212 -18.40 -2.03 25.02
C THR A 212 -17.94 -3.47 24.85
N ASP A 213 -16.77 -3.72 24.24
CA ASP A 213 -16.40 -5.06 23.76
C ASP A 213 -15.85 -6.00 24.85
N HIS A 214 -15.62 -5.49 26.07
CA HIS A 214 -14.99 -6.26 27.15
C HIS A 214 -15.95 -7.14 27.98
N LEU A 215 -17.27 -7.07 27.77
CA LEU A 215 -18.25 -7.84 28.55
C LEU A 215 -18.57 -9.25 27.99
N LYS A 216 -17.97 -9.67 26.87
CA LYS A 216 -18.34 -10.92 26.15
C LYS A 216 -17.35 -12.09 26.24
N HIS A 217 -16.45 -12.16 27.21
CA HIS A 217 -15.67 -13.39 27.50
C HIS A 217 -15.23 -13.60 28.97
N GLN A 218 -16.16 -13.53 29.94
CA GLN A 218 -15.95 -14.17 31.24
C GLN A 218 -17.25 -14.65 31.90
N LYS A 219 -17.74 -15.84 31.50
CA LYS A 219 -18.77 -16.60 32.22
C LYS A 219 -18.08 -17.77 32.93
N GLY A 220 -18.28 -17.90 34.24
CA GLY A 220 -17.79 -19.03 35.05
C GLY A 220 -16.57 -18.74 35.92
N SER A 221 -16.76 -18.06 37.06
CA SER A 221 -16.77 -18.74 38.36
C SER A 221 -17.10 -17.75 39.48
N SER A 222 -17.93 -18.17 40.45
CA SER A 222 -18.17 -17.41 41.68
C SER A 222 -17.10 -17.75 42.72
N GLY A 223 -16.79 -16.79 43.62
CA GLY A 223 -15.80 -16.99 44.67
C GLY A 223 -15.76 -15.82 45.65
N THR A 224 -16.55 -15.91 46.71
CA THR A 224 -16.74 -14.84 47.70
C THR A 224 -15.58 -14.77 48.70
N SER A 225 -15.12 -13.55 48.99
CA SER A 225 -14.71 -13.01 50.31
C SER A 225 -13.62 -11.95 50.13
N GLY A 226 -13.51 -11.03 51.09
CA GLY A 226 -12.51 -9.98 51.05
C GLY A 226 -11.87 -9.76 52.42
N SER A 227 -10.72 -9.10 52.42
CA SER A 227 -10.09 -8.55 53.63
C SER A 227 -9.43 -7.22 53.30
N LYS A 228 -9.57 -6.26 54.21
CA LYS A 228 -8.88 -4.97 54.15
C LYS A 228 -7.46 -5.14 54.72
N SER A 229 -6.45 -4.68 53.99
CA SER A 229 -5.14 -4.37 54.56
C SER A 229 -4.82 -2.89 54.32
N LYS A 230 -4.58 -2.15 55.40
CA LYS A 230 -4.02 -0.80 55.32
C LYS A 230 -2.53 -0.90 54.96
N GLY A 231 -2.04 0.08 54.21
CA GLY A 231 -0.61 0.24 53.93
C GLY A 231 -0.32 1.68 53.55
N GLU A 232 0.13 2.48 54.52
CA GLU A 232 0.58 3.85 54.28
C GLU A 232 2.01 3.84 53.73
N ALA A 233 2.22 4.45 52.56
CA ALA A 233 3.56 4.80 52.08
C ALA A 233 3.51 5.94 51.04
N ILE A 234 3.96 7.12 51.46
CA ILE A 234 4.70 8.11 50.67
C ILE A 234 4.07 8.54 49.32
N SER A 235 3.36 9.66 49.35
CA SER A 235 2.84 10.38 48.17
C SER A 235 3.96 11.03 47.34
N THR A 236 4.47 10.32 46.32
CA THR A 236 5.27 10.93 45.24
C THR A 236 4.34 11.40 44.09
N PRO A 237 4.16 12.71 43.85
CA PRO A 237 3.16 13.20 42.88
C PRO A 237 3.49 12.83 41.41
N GLN A 238 4.78 12.76 41.11
CA GLN A 238 5.34 12.82 39.75
C GLN A 238 5.01 11.60 38.86
N ARG A 239 4.55 10.48 39.44
CA ARG A 239 4.27 9.25 38.66
C ARG A 239 2.87 9.20 38.05
N ARG A 240 1.89 9.92 38.63
CA ARG A 240 0.47 9.88 38.19
C ARG A 240 0.18 10.79 36.99
N THR A 241 0.90 11.89 36.85
CA THR A 241 0.77 12.83 35.72
C THR A 241 1.22 12.22 34.39
N ALA A 242 2.34 11.48 34.38
CA ALA A 242 2.85 10.84 33.18
C ALA A 242 1.86 9.83 32.56
N GLU A 243 1.24 8.97 33.37
CA GLU A 243 0.29 7.95 32.89
C GLU A 243 -1.03 8.58 32.40
N ARG A 244 -1.50 9.68 33.01
CA ARG A 244 -2.71 10.41 32.59
C ARG A 244 -2.48 11.26 31.32
N ASN A 245 -1.24 11.58 30.99
CA ASN A 245 -0.89 12.37 29.80
C ASN A 245 -0.63 11.52 28.55
N GLY A 246 -0.31 10.23 28.67
CA GLY A 246 -0.08 9.33 27.53
C GLY A 246 -1.31 9.22 26.60
N GLY A 247 -2.46 8.85 27.18
CA GLY A 247 -3.74 8.81 26.44
C GLY A 247 -4.10 10.15 25.80
N LYS A 248 -4.02 11.26 26.55
CA LYS A 248 -4.27 12.61 26.03
C LYS A 248 -3.40 12.94 24.81
N LEU A 249 -2.10 12.60 24.86
CA LEU A 249 -1.17 12.83 23.74
C LEU A 249 -1.57 12.01 22.50
N VAL A 250 -2.05 10.78 22.68
CA VAL A 250 -2.57 9.96 21.58
C VAL A 250 -3.88 10.52 21.02
N SER A 251 -4.84 10.93 21.85
CA SER A 251 -6.10 11.53 21.37
C SER A 251 -5.86 12.83 20.61
N LEU A 252 -5.02 13.73 21.14
CA LEU A 252 -4.60 14.96 20.45
C LEU A 252 -3.87 14.67 19.13
N PHE A 253 -3.00 13.66 19.11
CA PHE A 253 -2.32 13.25 17.88
C PHE A 253 -3.30 12.65 16.85
N GLN A 254 -4.30 11.89 17.27
CA GLN A 254 -5.33 11.36 16.38
C GLN A 254 -6.21 12.48 15.80
N ALA A 255 -6.66 13.43 16.62
CA ALA A 255 -7.39 14.63 16.15
C ALA A 255 -6.57 15.42 15.12
N GLY A 256 -5.30 15.70 15.41
CA GLY A 256 -4.38 16.34 14.47
C GLY A 256 -4.11 15.54 13.19
N MET A 257 -4.30 14.22 13.19
CA MET A 257 -4.23 13.38 11.98
C MET A 257 -5.54 13.32 11.20
N ILE A 258 -6.70 13.54 11.83
CA ILE A 258 -7.99 13.71 11.16
C ILE A 258 -7.96 15.05 10.41
N LEU A 259 -7.68 16.16 11.12
CA LEU A 259 -7.57 17.50 10.53
C LEU A 259 -6.56 17.56 9.38
N LYS A 260 -5.44 16.81 9.46
CA LYS A 260 -4.44 16.73 8.40
C LYS A 260 -4.92 15.96 7.15
N SER A 261 -6.04 15.24 7.21
CA SER A 261 -6.76 14.81 6.01
C SER A 261 -7.61 15.96 5.49
N CYS A 262 -8.56 16.45 6.29
CA CYS A 262 -9.53 17.48 5.88
C CYS A 262 -8.84 18.73 5.26
N LEU A 263 -7.71 19.17 5.82
CA LEU A 263 -6.88 20.27 5.30
C LEU A 263 -6.18 20.02 3.95
N LYS A 264 -5.98 18.76 3.54
CA LYS A 264 -5.58 18.41 2.17
C LYS A 264 -6.78 18.37 1.26
N ASP A 265 -7.86 17.80 1.77
CA ASP A 265 -9.05 17.38 1.03
C ASP A 265 -10.01 18.56 0.78
N THR A 266 -9.77 19.75 1.38
CA THR A 266 -10.38 21.02 0.96
C THR A 266 -10.21 21.28 -0.54
N PRO A 267 -11.15 21.98 -1.20
CA PRO A 267 -10.91 22.49 -2.56
C PRO A 267 -9.78 23.53 -2.57
N ASP A 268 -9.30 23.86 -3.77
CA ASP A 268 -8.57 25.10 -4.02
C ASP A 268 -9.62 26.18 -4.37
N MET A 269 -9.51 27.41 -3.86
CA MET A 269 -10.41 28.48 -4.32
C MET A 269 -10.08 28.87 -5.76
N THR A 270 -10.92 28.41 -6.68
CA THR A 270 -10.90 28.77 -8.11
C THR A 270 -11.88 29.90 -8.44
N THR A 271 -12.01 30.88 -7.54
CA THR A 271 -12.58 32.19 -7.88
C THR A 271 -11.67 32.84 -8.94
N PRO A 272 -12.17 33.20 -10.13
CA PRO A 272 -11.40 34.01 -11.06
C PRO A 272 -11.06 35.37 -10.44
N TRP A 273 -10.02 36.04 -10.92
CA TRP A 273 -9.65 37.35 -10.39
C TRP A 273 -10.65 38.41 -10.85
N HIS A 274 -11.62 38.72 -10.00
CA HIS A 274 -12.68 39.69 -10.24
C HIS A 274 -12.40 41.01 -9.50
N SER A 275 -12.50 42.13 -10.21
CA SER A 275 -12.13 43.48 -9.72
C SER A 275 -13.12 44.10 -8.72
N PHE A 276 -13.93 43.28 -8.04
CA PHE A 276 -14.96 43.72 -7.11
C PHE A 276 -14.86 42.92 -5.81
N SER A 277 -14.71 43.61 -4.69
CA SER A 277 -14.47 43.03 -3.36
C SER A 277 -15.68 42.28 -2.74
N CYS A 278 -16.78 42.15 -3.48
CA CYS A 278 -18.06 41.63 -2.99
C CYS A 278 -18.11 40.11 -2.78
N GLU A 279 -17.23 39.32 -3.41
CA GLU A 279 -17.28 37.84 -3.31
C GLU A 279 -16.57 37.28 -2.06
N CYS A 280 -15.72 38.07 -1.39
CA CYS A 280 -14.99 37.67 -0.17
C CYS A 280 -15.87 37.66 1.09
N THR A 281 -17.03 37.00 1.04
CA THR A 281 -18.02 36.94 2.12
C THR A 281 -17.67 35.91 3.21
N ASN A 282 -18.21 36.10 4.42
CA ASN A 282 -18.15 35.10 5.50
C ASN A 282 -18.77 33.74 5.08
N ALA A 283 -19.75 33.73 4.16
CA ALA A 283 -20.34 32.50 3.63
C ALA A 283 -19.35 31.72 2.75
N ALA A 284 -18.71 32.39 1.78
CA ALA A 284 -17.69 31.78 0.91
C ALA A 284 -16.45 31.32 1.72
N ALA A 285 -16.10 32.04 2.79
CA ALA A 285 -15.09 31.60 3.73
C ALA A 285 -15.50 30.31 4.49
N LYS A 286 -16.76 30.22 4.92
CA LYS A 286 -17.30 29.07 5.68
C LYS A 286 -17.34 27.79 4.84
N GLU A 287 -17.74 27.86 3.57
CA GLU A 287 -17.77 26.72 2.64
C GLU A 287 -16.36 26.14 2.37
N PHE A 288 -15.33 26.99 2.37
CA PHE A 288 -13.95 26.60 2.09
C PHE A 288 -13.23 25.93 3.30
N ILE A 289 -13.71 26.15 4.52
CA ILE A 289 -13.07 25.65 5.76
C ILE A 289 -13.70 24.31 6.17
N PRO A 290 -12.91 23.28 6.54
CA PRO A 290 -13.46 22.05 7.09
C PRO A 290 -14.19 22.29 8.41
N ASN A 291 -15.42 21.79 8.54
CA ASN A 291 -16.20 21.83 9.77
C ASN A 291 -15.38 21.31 10.97
N GLU A 292 -14.60 20.24 10.82
CA GLU A 292 -13.84 19.68 11.94
C GLU A 292 -12.75 20.63 12.47
N LEU A 293 -12.19 21.48 11.61
CA LEU A 293 -11.24 22.53 12.02
C LEU A 293 -11.95 23.67 12.75
N TYR A 294 -13.04 24.15 12.17
CA TYR A 294 -13.86 25.23 12.73
C TYR A 294 -14.43 24.81 14.10
N ASN A 295 -15.02 23.62 14.17
CA ASN A 295 -15.65 23.07 15.37
C ASN A 295 -14.60 22.81 16.46
N LEU A 296 -13.44 22.19 16.14
CA LEU A 296 -12.36 22.01 17.13
C LEU A 296 -11.88 23.34 17.71
N LEU A 297 -11.67 24.36 16.88
CA LEU A 297 -11.22 25.66 17.37
C LEU A 297 -12.32 26.36 18.20
N SER A 298 -13.60 26.17 17.86
CA SER A 298 -14.72 26.69 18.67
C SER A 298 -14.76 26.08 20.08
N TRP A 299 -14.53 24.76 20.21
CA TRP A 299 -14.44 24.08 21.50
C TRP A 299 -13.15 24.47 22.25
N ALA A 300 -12.04 24.70 21.54
CA ALA A 300 -10.75 25.08 22.13
C ALA A 300 -10.75 26.49 22.76
N ILE A 301 -11.70 27.36 22.37
CA ILE A 301 -11.91 28.68 22.96
C ILE A 301 -13.17 28.76 23.83
N SER A 302 -13.84 27.63 24.12
CA SER A 302 -15.13 27.56 24.82
C SER A 302 -16.25 28.42 24.21
N ALA A 303 -16.22 28.66 22.88
CA ALA A 303 -17.33 29.30 22.17
C ALA A 303 -18.52 28.35 21.94
N SER A 304 -18.32 27.05 22.15
CA SER A 304 -19.37 26.05 22.31
C SER A 304 -18.87 24.92 23.21
N GLU A 305 -19.77 24.30 23.95
CA GLU A 305 -19.49 23.15 24.82
C GLU A 305 -20.01 21.82 24.23
N GLU A 306 -20.84 21.86 23.17
CA GLU A 306 -21.46 20.68 22.60
C GLU A 306 -20.72 20.12 21.35
N PRO A 307 -20.41 18.81 21.32
CA PRO A 307 -19.71 18.17 20.21
C PRO A 307 -20.66 17.89 19.03
N THR A 308 -20.66 18.80 18.05
CA THR A 308 -21.44 18.74 16.81
C THR A 308 -20.56 18.48 15.58
N LEU A 309 -21.12 17.78 14.57
CA LEU A 309 -20.49 17.57 13.26
C LEU A 309 -20.87 18.66 12.22
N ASP A 310 -22.03 19.28 12.44
CA ASP A 310 -22.59 20.31 11.58
C ASP A 310 -22.00 21.70 11.87
N ASN A 311 -22.47 22.68 11.09
CA ASN A 311 -22.07 24.07 11.20
C ASN A 311 -22.59 24.72 12.50
N LEU A 312 -21.71 25.03 13.45
CA LEU A 312 -22.11 25.82 14.62
C LEU A 312 -22.58 27.23 14.22
N SER A 313 -23.58 27.71 14.95
CA SER A 313 -23.97 29.12 14.99
C SER A 313 -23.25 29.77 16.18
N LEU A 314 -22.36 30.72 15.91
CA LEU A 314 -21.61 31.49 16.92
C LEU A 314 -21.90 32.99 16.74
N PRO A 315 -21.76 33.82 17.78
CA PRO A 315 -21.84 35.28 17.65
C PRO A 315 -20.89 35.82 16.59
N GLU A 316 -21.34 36.80 15.80
CA GLU A 316 -20.68 37.22 14.55
C GLU A 316 -19.22 37.70 14.73
N GLU A 317 -18.93 38.38 15.85
CA GLU A 317 -17.58 38.82 16.21
C GLU A 317 -16.62 37.62 16.44
N VAL A 318 -17.11 36.57 17.11
CA VAL A 318 -16.36 35.32 17.35
C VAL A 318 -16.24 34.52 16.06
N HIS A 319 -17.34 34.40 15.30
CA HIS A 319 -17.40 33.73 14.01
C HIS A 319 -16.34 34.29 13.04
N THR A 320 -16.30 35.61 12.86
CA THR A 320 -15.38 36.29 11.93
C THR A 320 -13.91 36.10 12.34
N ARG A 321 -13.58 36.20 13.64
CA ARG A 321 -12.23 35.92 14.14
C ARG A 321 -11.83 34.45 13.92
N LEU A 322 -12.76 33.52 14.17
CA LEU A 322 -12.52 32.09 14.04
C LEU A 322 -12.32 31.67 12.58
N LEU A 323 -13.12 32.21 11.64
CA LEU A 323 -12.91 32.04 10.19
C LEU A 323 -11.53 32.55 9.76
N SER A 324 -11.10 33.72 10.23
CA SER A 324 -9.78 34.30 9.90
C SER A 324 -8.62 33.39 10.31
N ILE A 325 -8.68 32.82 11.52
CA ILE A 325 -7.67 31.86 12.01
C ILE A 325 -7.72 30.54 11.23
N CYS A 326 -8.91 30.04 10.91
CA CYS A 326 -9.07 28.84 10.07
C CYS A 326 -8.44 29.03 8.68
N GLN A 327 -8.64 30.18 8.04
CA GLN A 327 -8.04 30.50 6.73
C GLN A 327 -6.51 30.50 6.81
N ASP A 328 -5.92 31.10 7.84
CA ASP A 328 -4.45 31.10 8.03
C ASP A 328 -3.89 29.67 8.18
N ILE A 329 -4.62 28.81 8.91
CA ILE A 329 -4.25 27.40 9.09
C ILE A 329 -4.35 26.61 7.77
N VAL A 330 -5.39 26.81 6.96
CA VAL A 330 -5.51 26.17 5.63
C VAL A 330 -4.39 26.66 4.70
N HIS A 331 -4.13 27.96 4.67
CA HIS A 331 -3.08 28.56 3.86
C HIS A 331 -1.70 27.99 4.25
N LEU A 332 -1.36 27.97 5.54
CA LEU A 332 -0.12 27.40 6.07
C LEU A 332 0.00 25.89 5.77
N ALA A 333 -1.07 25.11 5.97
CA ALA A 333 -1.08 23.67 5.71
C ALA A 333 -0.88 23.35 4.22
N SER A 334 -1.38 24.20 3.31
CA SER A 334 -1.14 24.07 1.87
C SER A 334 0.29 24.40 1.44
N LYS A 335 1.05 25.13 2.28
CA LYS A 335 2.26 25.90 1.95
C LYS A 335 2.00 27.06 0.97
N GLY A 336 0.98 27.87 1.24
CA GLY A 336 0.61 29.02 0.43
C GLY A 336 0.12 28.72 -1.00
N ARG A 337 -0.21 27.46 -1.30
CA ARG A 337 -0.71 27.03 -2.61
C ARG A 337 -2.24 27.08 -2.70
N LYS A 338 -2.93 27.02 -1.57
CA LYS A 338 -4.37 27.30 -1.48
C LYS A 338 -4.56 28.77 -1.15
N SER A 339 -5.13 29.51 -2.10
CA SER A 339 -5.72 30.81 -1.84
C SER A 339 -6.91 30.66 -0.89
N THR A 340 -7.03 31.62 0.01
CA THR A 340 -8.15 31.83 0.92
C THR A 340 -8.69 33.26 0.71
N PRO A 341 -9.97 33.57 1.03
CA PRO A 341 -10.53 34.90 0.83
C PRO A 341 -9.65 36.04 1.38
N LYS A 342 -9.13 35.88 2.60
CA LYS A 342 -8.19 36.80 3.26
C LYS A 342 -6.92 37.05 2.44
N SER A 343 -6.37 36.01 1.80
CA SER A 343 -5.18 36.12 0.94
C SER A 343 -5.44 36.69 -0.46
N LEU A 344 -6.71 36.85 -0.86
CA LEU A 344 -7.09 37.57 -2.07
C LEU A 344 -7.16 39.08 -1.81
N VAL A 345 -7.78 39.47 -0.68
CA VAL A 345 -7.90 40.88 -0.23
C VAL A 345 -6.54 41.54 0.07
N GLN A 346 -5.51 40.76 0.41
CA GLN A 346 -4.18 41.28 0.78
C GLN A 346 -3.22 41.55 -0.39
N LYS A 347 -3.66 41.49 -1.64
CA LYS A 347 -2.77 41.66 -2.83
C LYS A 347 -2.69 43.08 -3.39
N ASP A 348 -3.49 44.01 -2.88
CA ASP A 348 -3.56 45.39 -3.39
C ASP A 348 -2.56 46.32 -2.67
N THR A 349 -1.26 46.15 -2.95
CA THR A 349 -0.16 47.10 -2.67
C THR A 349 0.94 47.02 -3.72
#